data_AF-A0A6I5WXF9-F1
#
_entry.id   AF-A0A6I5WXF9-F1
#
_cell.length_a   1.000
_cell.length_b   1.000
_cell.length_c   1.000
_cell.angle_alpha   90.00
_cell.angle_beta   90.00
_cell.angle_gamma   90.00
#
_symmetry.space_group_name_H-M   'P 1'
#
loop_
_entity.id
_entity.type
_entity.pdbx_description
1 polymer ?
#
loop_
_entity_poly.entity_id
_entity_poly.type
_entity_poly.pdbx_seq_one_letter_code
_entity_poly.pdbx_strand_id
1 'polypeptide(L)'
;MVRKILLAFVPAAVGAAAGHAQPPADARAVVEQAIAVAGGVTWLSPTTLALEGTADFYAPNQAEPVSHADDYRMWRAMDANRTVAHGADGKVKILARAGTRTLFEVGYDGDTTWNDKGIAPKAEAEALWASNFGFGIIRQALKDGFKLENAPPRELAGHTLDMVRIVDPHGQATLFGIDRESHFIRYMGFATPKGWHERHYDDFVMLENPRWLQAREVTLFYNGIKANTVHWRTARVNAPLDAATFTVPARFAQERPK
;
A
#
# COMPACT_ATOMS: atom_id res chain seq x y z
N MET A 1 -79.70 -6.34 28.27
CA MET A 1 -78.96 -7.00 27.17
C MET A 1 -77.57 -6.35 27.09
N VAL A 2 -76.52 -7.03 27.54
CA VAL A 2 -75.13 -6.59 27.39
C VAL A 2 -74.36 -7.76 26.79
N ARG A 3 -73.88 -7.60 25.56
CA ARG A 3 -73.21 -8.63 24.76
C ARG A 3 -71.70 -8.49 24.97
N LYS A 4 -71.07 -9.48 25.61
CA LYS A 4 -69.61 -9.58 25.75
C LYS A 4 -69.02 -10.00 24.40
N ILE A 5 -68.10 -9.22 23.85
CA ILE A 5 -67.25 -9.61 22.71
C ILE A 5 -65.89 -10.01 23.29
N LEU A 6 -65.54 -11.28 23.16
CA LEU A 6 -64.21 -11.82 23.44
C LEU A 6 -63.33 -11.53 22.22
N LEU A 7 -62.30 -10.70 22.38
CA LEU A 7 -61.24 -10.55 21.36
C LEU A 7 -60.21 -11.67 21.56
N ALA A 8 -60.05 -12.53 20.56
CA ALA A 8 -58.94 -13.49 20.50
C ALA A 8 -57.68 -12.78 19.99
N PHE A 9 -56.62 -12.81 20.80
CA PHE A 9 -55.31 -12.27 20.44
C PHE A 9 -54.49 -13.40 19.79
N VAL A 10 -54.16 -13.26 18.51
CA VAL A 10 -53.23 -14.15 17.80
C VAL A 10 -51.86 -13.49 17.83
N PRO A 11 -50.82 -14.06 18.46
CA PRO A 11 -49.48 -13.51 18.39
C PRO A 11 -48.87 -13.85 17.02
N ALA A 12 -48.54 -12.82 16.25
CA ALA A 12 -47.74 -12.94 15.04
C ALA A 12 -46.28 -13.25 15.45
N ALA A 13 -45.81 -14.45 15.11
CA ALA A 13 -44.41 -14.80 15.24
C ALA A 13 -43.61 -14.01 14.20
N VAL A 14 -42.87 -13.00 14.65
CA VAL A 14 -41.84 -12.33 13.84
C VAL A 14 -40.66 -13.29 13.73
N GLY A 15 -40.62 -14.05 12.64
CA GLY A 15 -39.46 -14.86 12.28
C GLY A 15 -38.29 -13.93 11.96
N ALA A 16 -37.35 -13.79 12.89
CA ALA A 16 -36.05 -13.22 12.60
C ALA A 16 -35.36 -14.15 11.59
N ALA A 17 -35.31 -13.72 10.33
CA ALA A 17 -34.43 -14.33 9.34
C ALA A 17 -33.00 -14.14 9.85
N ALA A 18 -32.43 -15.19 10.44
CA ALA A 18 -31.00 -15.27 10.68
C ALA A 18 -30.34 -15.17 9.30
N GLY A 19 -29.82 -13.97 9.00
CA GLY A 19 -28.96 -13.76 7.85
C GLY A 19 -27.83 -14.77 7.96
N HIS A 20 -27.82 -15.75 7.06
CA HIS A 20 -26.72 -16.69 6.97
C HIS A 20 -25.51 -15.86 6.56
N ALA A 21 -24.66 -15.54 7.53
CA ALA A 21 -23.38 -14.91 7.25
C ALA A 21 -22.65 -15.85 6.29
N GLN A 22 -22.48 -15.39 5.05
CA GLN A 22 -21.74 -16.11 4.04
C GLN A 22 -20.36 -16.43 4.64
N PRO A 23 -19.89 -17.69 4.58
CA PRO A 23 -18.61 -18.04 5.15
C PRO A 23 -17.55 -17.09 4.59
N PRO A 24 -16.63 -16.57 5.43
CA PRO A 24 -15.61 -15.65 4.97
C PRO A 24 -14.86 -16.29 3.80
N ALA A 25 -14.69 -15.54 2.72
CA ALA A 25 -13.99 -16.01 1.54
C ALA A 25 -12.62 -16.56 1.93
N ASP A 26 -12.18 -17.63 1.28
CA ASP A 26 -10.85 -18.17 1.52
C ASP A 26 -9.78 -17.10 1.23
N ALA A 27 -8.85 -16.91 2.17
CA ALA A 27 -7.83 -15.86 2.10
C ALA A 27 -7.02 -15.95 0.80
N ARG A 28 -6.75 -17.18 0.33
CA ARG A 28 -6.06 -17.42 -0.93
C ARG A 28 -6.88 -16.96 -2.12
N ALA A 29 -8.17 -17.33 -2.17
CA ALA A 29 -9.07 -16.92 -3.24
C ALA A 29 -9.21 -15.40 -3.34
N VAL A 30 -9.32 -14.70 -2.20
CA VAL A 30 -9.37 -13.22 -2.15
C VAL A 30 -8.10 -12.60 -2.76
N VAL A 31 -6.93 -13.12 -2.40
CA VAL A 31 -5.64 -12.63 -2.94
C VAL A 31 -5.50 -12.93 -4.44
N GLU A 32 -5.91 -14.12 -4.89
CA GLU A 32 -5.90 -14.50 -6.31
C GLU A 32 -6.79 -13.59 -7.16
N GLN A 33 -8.00 -13.25 -6.67
CA GLN A 33 -8.92 -12.31 -7.33
C GLN A 33 -8.31 -10.90 -7.41
N ALA A 34 -7.75 -10.40 -6.31
CA ALA A 34 -7.10 -9.09 -6.28
C ALA A 34 -5.94 -9.02 -7.29
N ILE A 35 -5.11 -10.06 -7.38
CA ILE A 35 -4.03 -10.15 -8.37
C ILE A 35 -4.58 -10.14 -9.80
N ALA A 36 -5.62 -10.93 -10.07
CA ALA A 36 -6.23 -11.03 -11.39
C ALA A 36 -6.81 -9.68 -11.87
N VAL A 37 -7.44 -8.93 -10.95
CA VAL A 37 -7.96 -7.59 -11.22
C VAL A 37 -6.82 -6.58 -11.37
N ALA A 38 -5.78 -6.67 -10.55
CA ALA A 38 -4.68 -5.70 -10.54
C ALA A 38 -3.81 -5.69 -11.82
N GLY A 39 -3.89 -6.74 -12.63
CA GLY A 39 -3.11 -6.89 -13.87
C GLY A 39 -2.43 -8.25 -14.03
N GLY A 40 -2.69 -9.20 -13.12
CA GLY A 40 -2.23 -10.58 -13.22
C GLY A 40 -0.70 -10.69 -13.21
N VAL A 41 -0.16 -11.48 -14.14
CA VAL A 41 1.29 -11.78 -14.22
C VAL A 41 2.13 -10.52 -14.35
N THR A 42 1.70 -9.54 -15.15
CA THR A 42 2.45 -8.28 -15.30
C THR A 42 2.48 -7.48 -14.00
N TRP A 43 1.40 -7.53 -13.23
CA TRP A 43 1.34 -6.86 -11.93
C TRP A 43 2.16 -7.58 -10.85
N LEU A 44 2.26 -8.91 -10.91
CA LEU A 44 3.11 -9.72 -10.03
C LEU A 44 4.60 -9.50 -10.29
N SER A 45 4.98 -9.30 -11.55
CA SER A 45 6.38 -9.20 -11.96
C SER A 45 6.66 -8.00 -12.88
N PRO A 46 6.41 -6.76 -12.42
CA PRO A 46 6.82 -5.57 -13.16
C PRO A 46 8.35 -5.46 -13.14
N THR A 47 8.94 -4.93 -14.20
CA THR A 47 10.37 -4.63 -14.26
C THR A 47 10.66 -3.23 -13.71
N THR A 48 9.79 -2.26 -14.05
CA THR A 48 9.91 -0.87 -13.61
C THR A 48 8.55 -0.26 -13.29
N LEU A 49 8.57 0.75 -12.43
CA LEU A 49 7.42 1.60 -12.14
C LEU A 49 7.91 3.05 -11.97
N ALA A 50 7.37 3.96 -12.77
CA ALA A 50 7.53 5.40 -12.58
C ALA A 50 6.17 6.04 -12.33
N LEU A 51 6.08 6.82 -11.25
CA LEU A 51 4.89 7.58 -10.88
C LEU A 51 5.26 9.06 -10.74
N GLU A 52 4.37 9.94 -11.22
CA GLU A 52 4.52 11.40 -11.11
C GLU A 52 3.19 12.01 -10.66
N GLY A 53 3.24 12.99 -9.78
CA GLY A 53 2.07 13.55 -9.12
C GLY A 53 2.39 14.69 -8.16
N THR A 54 1.51 14.88 -7.18
CA THR A 54 1.65 15.86 -6.10
C THR A 54 1.52 15.18 -4.73
N ALA A 55 1.95 15.84 -3.66
CA ALA A 55 1.77 15.32 -2.31
C ALA A 55 1.53 16.41 -1.27
N ASP A 56 0.68 16.11 -0.30
CA ASP A 56 0.45 16.93 0.90
C ASP A 56 1.03 16.20 2.12
N PHE A 57 1.75 16.93 2.96
CA PHE A 57 2.36 16.40 4.19
C PHE A 57 1.75 17.10 5.40
N TYR A 58 1.52 16.32 6.45
CA TYR A 58 0.82 16.75 7.66
C TYR A 58 1.74 16.61 8.87
N ALA A 59 1.59 17.51 9.83
CA ALA A 59 2.16 17.35 11.16
C ALA A 59 1.11 16.67 12.07
N PRO A 60 1.53 15.84 13.05
CA PRO A 60 0.60 15.12 13.92
C PRO A 60 -0.38 16.01 14.70
N ASN A 61 -0.04 17.28 14.88
CA ASN A 61 -0.77 18.26 15.67
C ASN A 61 -1.45 19.36 14.81
N GLN A 62 -1.51 19.20 13.49
CA GLN A 62 -2.14 20.18 12.60
C GLN A 62 -3.20 19.52 11.71
N ALA A 63 -4.33 20.20 11.54
CA ALA A 63 -5.43 19.73 10.70
C ALA A 63 -5.12 19.90 9.20
N GLU A 64 -4.44 21.00 8.86
CA GLU A 64 -4.09 21.34 7.48
C GLU A 64 -2.69 20.82 7.10
N PRO A 65 -2.42 20.60 5.80
CA PRO A 65 -1.08 20.30 5.32
C PRO A 65 -0.06 21.35 5.77
N VAL A 66 1.08 20.90 6.29
CA VAL A 66 2.21 21.77 6.66
C VAL A 66 3.18 22.01 5.51
N SER A 67 3.11 21.17 4.47
CA SER A 67 3.84 21.39 3.22
C SER A 67 3.16 20.68 2.06
N HIS A 68 3.37 21.22 0.87
CA HIS A 68 2.86 20.70 -0.40
C HIS A 68 4.02 20.52 -1.37
N ALA A 69 4.06 19.38 -2.07
CA ALA A 69 4.92 19.12 -3.21
C ALA A 69 4.11 19.19 -4.51
N ASP A 70 4.46 20.15 -5.37
CA ASP A 70 3.88 20.29 -6.71
C ASP A 70 4.56 19.38 -7.75
N ASP A 71 5.75 18.86 -7.43
CA ASP A 71 6.45 17.81 -8.16
C ASP A 71 6.84 16.66 -7.22
N TYR A 72 6.02 15.61 -7.19
CA TYR A 72 6.27 14.38 -6.45
C TYR A 72 6.47 13.20 -7.41
N ARG A 73 7.65 12.56 -7.36
CA ARG A 73 7.99 11.46 -8.27
C ARG A 73 8.54 10.26 -7.51
N MET A 74 8.19 9.07 -8.00
CA MET A 74 8.79 7.82 -7.56
C MET A 74 9.22 7.02 -8.77
N TRP A 75 10.45 6.51 -8.73
CA TRP A 75 10.97 5.53 -9.68
C TRP A 75 11.35 4.28 -8.93
N ARG A 76 11.03 3.13 -9.50
CA ARG A 76 11.42 1.83 -8.99
C ARG A 76 11.85 0.93 -10.13
N ALA A 77 13.02 0.32 -9.97
CA ALA A 77 13.42 -0.87 -10.70
C ALA A 77 13.24 -2.06 -9.76
N MET A 78 12.56 -3.11 -10.21
CA MET A 78 12.28 -4.28 -9.37
C MET A 78 13.41 -5.29 -9.48
N ASP A 79 13.65 -6.05 -8.42
CA ASP A 79 14.41 -7.30 -8.51
C ASP A 79 13.45 -8.45 -8.84
N ALA A 80 13.78 -9.21 -9.87
CA ALA A 80 13.00 -10.40 -10.25
C ALA A 80 13.09 -11.53 -9.20
N ASN A 81 14.09 -11.50 -8.32
CA ASN A 81 14.43 -12.57 -7.39
C ASN A 81 14.09 -12.26 -5.91
N ARG A 82 13.24 -11.26 -5.63
CA ARG A 82 12.90 -10.84 -4.26
C ARG A 82 12.40 -12.00 -3.38
N THR A 83 12.97 -12.12 -2.18
CA THR A 83 12.56 -13.10 -1.15
C THR A 83 12.12 -12.49 0.20
N VAL A 84 12.32 -11.19 0.44
CA VAL A 84 12.07 -10.54 1.76
C VAL A 84 10.99 -9.44 1.69
N ALA A 85 10.08 -9.37 2.67
CA ALA A 85 8.95 -8.44 2.68
C ALA A 85 9.34 -6.97 2.91
N HIS A 86 10.18 -6.71 3.91
CA HIS A 86 10.46 -5.36 4.43
C HIS A 86 11.88 -4.84 4.12
N GLY A 87 12.59 -5.49 3.19
CA GLY A 87 13.91 -5.07 2.72
C GLY A 87 13.83 -4.11 1.51
N ALA A 88 14.86 -3.27 1.39
CA ALA A 88 15.19 -2.59 0.13
C ALA A 88 15.63 -3.64 -0.89
N ASP A 89 15.05 -3.57 -2.08
CA ASP A 89 15.24 -4.59 -3.09
C ASP A 89 14.87 -4.00 -4.46
N GLY A 90 15.70 -4.32 -5.46
CA GLY A 90 15.83 -3.55 -6.69
C GLY A 90 16.46 -2.17 -6.46
N LYS A 91 15.93 -1.14 -7.11
CA LYS A 91 16.36 0.26 -6.97
C LYS A 91 15.16 1.16 -6.78
N VAL A 92 15.30 2.22 -6.00
CA VAL A 92 14.21 3.18 -5.77
C VAL A 92 14.75 4.60 -5.68
N LYS A 93 13.95 5.55 -6.14
CA LYS A 93 14.16 6.97 -5.88
C LYS A 93 12.82 7.65 -5.67
N ILE A 94 12.73 8.51 -4.67
CA ILE A 94 11.58 9.38 -4.42
C ILE A 94 12.10 10.81 -4.36
N LEU A 95 11.38 11.71 -5.02
CA LEU A 95 11.68 13.12 -5.06
C LEU A 95 10.42 13.92 -4.79
N ALA A 96 10.51 14.88 -3.87
CA ALA A 96 9.46 15.85 -3.59
C ALA A 96 10.02 17.26 -3.72
N ARG A 97 9.39 18.11 -4.53
CA ARG A 97 9.73 19.54 -4.65
C ARG A 97 8.51 20.42 -4.50
N ALA A 98 8.76 21.64 -4.04
CA ALA A 98 7.82 22.76 -4.06
C ALA A 98 8.45 23.88 -4.90
N GLY A 99 8.03 24.00 -6.15
CA GLY A 99 8.68 24.84 -7.16
C GLY A 99 10.14 24.40 -7.37
N THR A 100 11.09 25.30 -7.12
CA THR A 100 12.53 25.03 -7.26
C THR A 100 13.16 24.39 -6.02
N ARG A 101 12.45 24.37 -4.89
CA ARG A 101 12.97 23.86 -3.61
C ARG A 101 12.70 22.38 -3.48
N THR A 102 13.75 21.58 -3.33
CA THR A 102 13.62 20.18 -2.91
C THR A 102 13.16 20.10 -1.46
N LEU A 103 12.03 19.46 -1.21
CA LEU A 103 11.56 19.16 0.14
C LEU A 103 12.32 17.96 0.71
N PHE A 104 12.42 16.89 -0.09
CA PHE A 104 13.33 15.78 0.18
C PHE A 104 13.62 15.01 -1.11
N GLU A 105 14.75 14.30 -1.08
CA GLU A 105 15.13 13.30 -2.06
C GLU A 105 15.66 12.09 -1.29
N VAL A 106 15.22 10.89 -1.64
CA VAL A 106 15.75 9.64 -1.09
C VAL A 106 15.94 8.67 -2.23
N GLY A 107 17.02 7.89 -2.20
CA GLY A 107 17.22 6.82 -3.16
C GLY A 107 18.05 5.67 -2.63
N TYR A 108 17.96 4.57 -3.36
CA TYR A 108 18.73 3.35 -3.18
C TYR A 108 19.05 2.77 -4.56
N ASP A 109 20.34 2.51 -4.82
CA ASP A 109 20.84 2.09 -6.14
C ASP A 109 21.01 0.58 -6.28
N GLY A 110 20.63 -0.18 -5.27
CA GLY A 110 20.89 -1.62 -5.11
C GLY A 110 22.00 -1.92 -4.10
N ASP A 111 22.73 -0.90 -3.64
CA ASP A 111 23.81 -1.07 -2.67
C ASP A 111 23.83 0.09 -1.65
N THR A 112 23.87 1.32 -2.14
CA THR A 112 23.95 2.54 -1.34
C THR A 112 22.58 3.21 -1.20
N THR A 113 22.20 3.56 0.02
CA THR A 113 21.06 4.45 0.29
C THR A 113 21.56 5.87 0.54
N TRP A 114 20.88 6.87 -0.02
CA TRP A 114 21.14 8.28 0.24
C TRP A 114 19.83 9.03 0.48
N ASN A 115 19.94 10.16 1.17
CA ASN A 115 18.85 11.10 1.35
C ASN A 115 19.34 12.54 1.17
N ASP A 116 18.55 13.52 1.61
CA ASP A 116 18.87 14.94 1.60
C ASP A 116 20.09 15.30 2.47
N LYS A 117 20.45 14.43 3.42
CA LYS A 117 21.57 14.62 4.37
C LYS A 117 22.88 13.93 3.96
N GLY A 118 22.88 13.17 2.87
CA GLY A 118 24.06 12.41 2.43
C GLY A 118 23.80 10.92 2.31
N ILE A 119 24.88 10.14 2.38
CA ILE A 119 24.80 8.68 2.38
C ILE A 119 24.28 8.20 3.74
N ALA A 120 23.19 7.43 3.73
CA ALA A 120 22.59 6.90 4.95
C ALA A 120 23.42 5.70 5.45
N PRO A 121 23.84 5.68 6.74
CA PRO A 121 24.42 4.50 7.35
C PRO A 121 23.50 3.29 7.21
N LYS A 122 24.06 2.08 7.09
CA LYS A 122 23.29 0.85 6.81
C LYS A 122 22.10 0.64 7.76
N ALA A 123 22.29 0.82 9.07
CA ALA A 123 21.21 0.66 10.04
C ALA A 123 20.08 1.69 9.85
N GLU A 124 20.41 2.94 9.50
CA GLU A 124 19.42 3.98 9.21
C GLU A 124 18.70 3.70 7.89
N ALA A 125 19.43 3.23 6.87
CA ALA A 125 18.87 2.81 5.60
C ALA A 125 17.87 1.65 5.79
N GLU A 126 18.25 0.62 6.55
CA GLU A 126 17.37 -0.52 6.85
C GLU A 126 16.10 -0.06 7.59
N ALA A 127 16.21 0.82 8.59
CA ALA A 127 15.07 1.35 9.32
C ALA A 127 14.15 2.21 8.41
N LEU A 128 14.73 3.01 7.52
CA LEU A 128 14.01 3.82 6.55
C LEU A 128 13.20 2.93 5.59
N TRP A 129 13.82 1.87 5.07
CA TRP A 129 13.20 0.98 4.10
C TRP A 129 12.18 0.04 4.73
N ALA A 130 12.46 -0.47 5.92
CA ALA A 130 11.48 -1.22 6.73
C ALA A 130 10.22 -0.39 6.98
N SER A 131 10.33 0.93 7.13
CA SER A 131 9.17 1.80 7.32
C SER A 131 8.43 2.16 6.03
N ASN A 132 8.97 1.84 4.85
CA ASN A 132 8.44 2.28 3.55
C ASN A 132 8.07 1.14 2.60
N PHE A 133 8.48 -0.10 2.89
CA PHE A 133 8.17 -1.27 2.07
C PHE A 133 7.32 -2.27 2.82
N GLY A 134 6.11 -2.49 2.30
CA GLY A 134 5.23 -3.57 2.72
C GLY A 134 4.24 -3.94 1.61
N PHE A 135 3.86 -3.00 0.75
CA PHE A 135 2.99 -3.29 -0.40
C PHE A 135 3.58 -4.33 -1.37
N GLY A 136 4.90 -4.49 -1.46
CA GLY A 136 5.49 -5.46 -2.39
C GLY A 136 5.17 -6.92 -2.08
N ILE A 137 4.86 -7.24 -0.81
CA ILE A 137 4.78 -8.62 -0.35
C ILE A 137 3.57 -9.39 -0.88
N ILE A 138 2.46 -8.70 -1.17
CA ILE A 138 1.28 -9.34 -1.77
C ILE A 138 1.58 -9.96 -3.15
N ARG A 139 2.59 -9.45 -3.87
CA ARG A 139 3.06 -10.05 -5.13
C ARG A 139 3.78 -11.39 -4.95
N GLN A 140 4.19 -11.71 -3.72
CA GLN A 140 4.87 -12.95 -3.36
C GLN A 140 3.95 -13.90 -2.58
N ALA A 141 2.76 -13.44 -2.20
CA ALA A 141 1.86 -14.10 -1.25
C ALA A 141 1.44 -15.53 -1.63
N LEU A 142 1.49 -15.87 -2.92
CA LEU A 142 1.11 -17.19 -3.43
C LEU A 142 2.30 -18.15 -3.59
N LYS A 143 3.54 -17.70 -3.29
CA LYS A 143 4.74 -18.54 -3.34
C LYS A 143 4.85 -19.42 -2.11
N ASP A 144 5.67 -20.47 -2.22
CA ASP A 144 5.94 -21.39 -1.12
C ASP A 144 6.53 -20.68 0.11
N GLY A 145 6.13 -21.13 1.29
CA GLY A 145 6.56 -20.58 2.58
C GLY A 145 5.75 -19.37 3.07
N PHE A 146 4.93 -18.74 2.23
CA PHE A 146 3.98 -17.73 2.66
C PHE A 146 2.73 -18.36 3.28
N LYS A 147 2.21 -17.73 4.34
CA LYS A 147 0.94 -18.10 4.96
C LYS A 147 -0.09 -16.98 4.76
N LEU A 148 -1.30 -17.36 4.36
CA LEU A 148 -2.45 -16.47 4.22
C LEU A 148 -3.48 -16.79 5.30
N GLU A 149 -3.90 -15.76 6.04
CA GLU A 149 -4.89 -15.90 7.10
C GLU A 149 -5.99 -14.87 6.90
N ASN A 150 -7.24 -15.31 7.04
CA ASN A 150 -8.36 -14.38 7.13
C ASN A 150 -8.27 -13.58 8.44
N ALA A 151 -8.57 -12.29 8.33
CA ALA A 151 -8.80 -11.41 9.46
C ALA A 151 -10.25 -10.89 9.41
N PRO A 152 -10.79 -10.37 10.53
CA PRO A 152 -12.12 -9.77 10.51
C PRO A 152 -12.22 -8.67 9.45
N PRO A 153 -13.34 -8.57 8.72
CA PRO A 153 -13.53 -7.55 7.69
C PRO A 153 -13.45 -6.14 8.28
N ARG A 154 -13.14 -5.16 7.42
CA ARG A 154 -13.04 -3.74 7.80
C ARG A 154 -13.85 -2.88 6.84
N GLU A 155 -14.51 -1.87 7.36
CA GLU A 155 -15.09 -0.80 6.55
C GLU A 155 -14.06 0.31 6.33
N LEU A 156 -13.92 0.76 5.08
CA LEU A 156 -13.05 1.89 4.72
C LEU A 156 -13.70 2.73 3.63
N ALA A 157 -14.02 3.99 3.97
CA ALA A 157 -14.61 4.95 3.02
C ALA A 157 -15.86 4.42 2.27
N GLY A 158 -16.70 3.64 2.95
CA GLY A 158 -17.90 3.03 2.36
C GLY A 158 -17.67 1.69 1.65
N HIS A 159 -16.44 1.16 1.70
CA HIS A 159 -16.10 -0.15 1.14
C HIS A 159 -15.92 -1.18 2.25
N THR A 160 -16.66 -2.29 2.15
CA THR A 160 -16.39 -3.48 2.95
C THR A 160 -15.19 -4.21 2.37
N LEU A 161 -14.16 -4.39 3.19
CA LEU A 161 -12.92 -5.06 2.81
C LEU A 161 -12.84 -6.45 3.41
N ASP A 162 -12.52 -7.44 2.57
CA ASP A 162 -11.98 -8.72 3.03
C ASP A 162 -10.53 -8.51 3.45
N MET A 163 -10.27 -8.80 4.72
CA MET A 163 -8.97 -8.57 5.33
C MET A 163 -8.16 -9.85 5.32
N VAL A 164 -6.99 -9.79 4.68
CA VAL A 164 -6.06 -10.92 4.59
C VAL A 164 -4.73 -10.55 5.22
N ARG A 165 -4.29 -11.34 6.20
CA ARG A 165 -2.94 -11.27 6.75
C ARG A 165 -2.02 -12.18 5.94
N ILE A 166 -0.97 -11.59 5.41
CA ILE A 166 0.10 -12.29 4.68
C ILE A 166 1.30 -12.35 5.61
N VAL A 167 1.72 -13.58 5.97
CA VAL A 167 2.90 -13.83 6.80
C VAL A 167 4.01 -14.37 5.91
N ASP A 168 5.15 -13.70 5.91
CA ASP A 168 6.31 -14.13 5.13
C ASP A 168 7.05 -15.33 5.79
N PRO A 169 7.97 -15.99 5.07
CA PRO A 169 8.71 -17.13 5.62
C PRO A 169 9.54 -16.83 6.89
N HIS A 170 9.76 -15.55 7.20
CA HIS A 170 10.46 -15.09 8.39
C HIS A 170 9.50 -14.69 9.52
N GLY A 171 8.19 -14.89 9.35
CA GLY A 171 7.16 -14.60 10.34
C GLY A 171 6.70 -13.14 10.37
N GLN A 172 7.13 -12.29 9.44
CA GLN A 172 6.68 -10.90 9.37
C GLN A 172 5.29 -10.83 8.74
N ALA A 173 4.37 -10.14 9.40
CA ALA A 173 2.98 -10.05 8.99
C ALA A 173 2.66 -8.68 8.37
N THR A 174 2.01 -8.69 7.20
CA THR A 174 1.39 -7.52 6.60
C THR A 174 -0.10 -7.80 6.39
N LEU A 175 -0.94 -6.88 6.84
CA LEU A 175 -2.39 -6.93 6.64
C LEU A 175 -2.75 -6.20 5.35
N PHE A 176 -3.60 -6.82 4.52
CA PHE A 176 -4.17 -6.23 3.31
C PHE A 176 -5.68 -6.21 3.41
N GLY A 177 -6.30 -5.15 2.91
CA GLY A 177 -7.76 -5.08 2.74
C GLY A 177 -8.09 -5.00 1.27
N ILE A 178 -8.83 -6.00 0.81
CA ILE A 178 -9.29 -6.17 -0.57
C ILE A 178 -10.78 -5.85 -0.60
N ASP A 179 -11.17 -4.92 -1.46
CA ASP A 179 -12.57 -4.56 -1.66
C ASP A 179 -13.40 -5.78 -2.09
N ARG A 180 -14.54 -6.02 -1.43
CA ARG A 180 -15.38 -7.19 -1.72
C ARG A 180 -16.01 -7.20 -3.10
N GLU A 181 -16.30 -6.02 -3.65
CA GLU A 181 -17.03 -5.90 -4.91
C GLU A 181 -16.08 -5.76 -6.09
N SER A 182 -15.06 -4.90 -5.97
CA SER A 182 -14.12 -4.60 -7.05
C SER A 182 -12.84 -5.42 -6.99
N HIS A 183 -12.54 -6.08 -5.86
CA HIS A 183 -11.28 -6.74 -5.57
C HIS A 183 -10.05 -5.82 -5.62
N PHE A 184 -10.25 -4.50 -5.48
CA PHE A 184 -9.15 -3.56 -5.42
C PHE A 184 -8.47 -3.63 -4.05
N ILE A 185 -7.13 -3.57 -4.03
CA ILE A 185 -6.38 -3.46 -2.79
C ILE A 185 -6.50 -2.01 -2.29
N ARG A 186 -7.36 -1.79 -1.29
CA ARG A 186 -7.67 -0.47 -0.73
C ARG A 186 -6.92 -0.17 0.56
N TYR A 187 -6.38 -1.19 1.19
CA TYR A 187 -5.70 -1.04 2.47
C TYR A 187 -4.46 -1.92 2.54
N MET A 188 -3.42 -1.40 3.20
CA MET A 188 -2.39 -2.25 3.77
C MET A 188 -1.84 -1.67 5.08
N GLY A 189 -1.39 -2.54 5.99
CA GLY A 189 -0.77 -2.09 7.23
C GLY A 189 0.12 -3.14 7.87
N PHE A 190 1.15 -2.67 8.58
CA PHE A 190 2.16 -3.51 9.22
C PHE A 190 2.88 -2.71 10.32
N ALA A 191 3.54 -3.43 11.24
CA ALA A 191 4.28 -2.82 12.33
C ALA A 191 5.62 -2.27 11.84
N THR A 192 6.00 -1.09 12.33
CA THR A 192 7.30 -0.45 12.09
C THR A 192 7.87 0.09 13.41
N PRO A 193 9.15 0.48 13.48
CA PRO A 193 9.69 1.17 14.65
C PRO A 193 8.97 2.48 15.01
N LYS A 194 8.27 3.10 14.04
CA LYS A 194 7.46 4.32 14.26
C LYS A 194 6.03 4.03 14.74
N GLY A 195 5.67 2.76 14.87
CA GLY A 195 4.33 2.30 15.20
C GLY A 195 3.65 1.60 14.02
N TRP A 196 2.32 1.48 14.10
CA TRP A 196 1.50 0.85 13.06
C TRP A 196 1.44 1.75 11.82
N HIS A 197 2.03 1.28 10.73
CA HIS A 197 1.99 1.96 9.43
C HIS A 197 0.76 1.47 8.68
N GLU A 198 -0.04 2.40 8.15
CA GLU A 198 -1.17 2.08 7.26
C GLU A 198 -1.08 2.89 5.98
N ARG A 199 -1.55 2.30 4.88
CA ARG A 199 -1.81 3.02 3.63
C ARG A 199 -3.22 2.71 3.17
N HIS A 200 -3.93 3.78 2.84
CA HIS A 200 -5.23 3.73 2.19
C HIS A 200 -5.02 4.08 0.71
N TYR A 201 -5.58 3.27 -0.17
CA TYR A 201 -5.50 3.43 -1.61
C TYR A 201 -6.88 3.73 -2.15
N ASP A 202 -6.97 4.79 -2.94
CA ASP A 202 -8.21 5.18 -3.61
C ASP A 202 -7.94 5.76 -5.00
N ASP A 203 -9.01 6.17 -5.66
CA ASP A 203 -8.98 6.79 -6.99
C ASP A 203 -8.22 5.93 -8.02
N PHE A 204 -8.79 4.80 -8.41
CA PHE A 204 -8.09 3.84 -9.26
C PHE A 204 -8.26 4.13 -10.75
N VAL A 205 -7.20 3.85 -11.52
CA VAL A 205 -7.23 3.83 -12.98
C VAL A 205 -6.68 2.50 -13.50
N MET A 206 -7.31 1.93 -14.52
CA MET A 206 -6.74 0.81 -15.26
C MET A 206 -5.91 1.35 -16.43
N LEU A 207 -4.63 1.00 -16.45
CA LEU A 207 -3.79 1.14 -17.64
C LEU A 207 -4.03 -0.09 -18.52
N GLU A 208 -4.11 0.09 -19.83
CA GLU A 208 -4.38 -1.03 -20.76
C GLU A 208 -3.09 -1.71 -21.27
N ASN A 209 -2.00 -0.96 -21.37
CA ASN A 209 -0.74 -1.42 -21.98
C ASN A 209 0.48 -1.03 -21.14
N PRO A 210 0.97 -1.89 -20.24
CA PRO A 210 0.38 -3.19 -19.85
C PRO A 210 -0.90 -3.01 -19.01
N ARG A 211 -1.70 -4.08 -18.91
CA ARG A 211 -2.83 -4.13 -17.98
C ARG A 211 -2.34 -3.94 -16.55
N TRP A 212 -2.72 -2.84 -15.91
CA TRP A 212 -2.26 -2.49 -14.57
C TRP A 212 -3.25 -1.58 -13.85
N LEU A 213 -3.77 -2.04 -12.72
CA LEU A 213 -4.58 -1.21 -11.84
C LEU A 213 -3.66 -0.34 -10.96
N GLN A 214 -3.76 0.97 -11.15
CA GLN A 214 -3.00 1.96 -10.39
C GLN A 214 -3.92 2.74 -9.47
N ALA A 215 -3.65 2.71 -8.16
CA ALA A 215 -4.22 3.69 -7.23
C ALA A 215 -3.61 5.07 -7.52
N ARG A 216 -4.44 6.08 -7.75
CA ARG A 216 -3.98 7.46 -7.95
C ARG A 216 -3.91 8.21 -6.64
N GLU A 217 -4.69 7.83 -5.63
CA GLU A 217 -4.55 8.38 -4.28
C GLU A 217 -3.94 7.36 -3.32
N VAL A 218 -2.93 7.79 -2.57
CA VAL A 218 -2.34 7.01 -1.48
C VAL A 218 -2.21 7.89 -0.25
N THR A 219 -2.99 7.59 0.79
CA THR A 219 -2.87 8.26 2.09
C THR A 219 -2.17 7.36 3.09
N LEU A 220 -1.15 7.89 3.75
CA LEU A 220 -0.29 7.19 4.68
C LEU A 220 -0.58 7.64 6.11
N PHE A 221 -0.63 6.69 7.04
CA PHE A 221 -0.90 6.92 8.45
C PHE A 221 0.14 6.21 9.33
N TYR A 222 0.44 6.82 10.48
CA TYR A 222 1.14 6.16 11.57
C TYR A 222 0.27 6.22 12.82
N ASN A 223 -0.06 5.06 13.41
CA ASN A 223 -0.93 4.93 14.57
C ASN A 223 -2.27 5.68 14.40
N GLY A 224 -2.85 5.60 13.20
CA GLY A 224 -4.09 6.31 12.84
C GLY A 224 -3.93 7.81 12.55
N ILE A 225 -2.74 8.39 12.72
CA ILE A 225 -2.49 9.81 12.43
C ILE A 225 -2.03 9.96 10.98
N LYS A 226 -2.73 10.80 10.21
CA LYS A 226 -2.41 11.09 8.81
C LYS A 226 -1.04 11.75 8.69
N ALA A 227 -0.16 11.16 7.88
CA ALA A 227 1.21 11.65 7.67
C ALA A 227 1.35 12.37 6.32
N ASN A 228 0.85 11.75 5.25
CA ASN A 228 0.85 12.36 3.91
C ASN A 228 -0.21 11.75 3.00
N THR A 229 -0.65 12.51 2.00
CA THR A 229 -1.45 12.02 0.88
C THR A 229 -0.69 12.29 -0.41
N VAL A 230 -0.57 11.28 -1.27
CA VAL A 230 0.04 11.40 -2.60
C VAL A 230 -1.04 11.23 -3.65
N HIS A 231 -1.05 12.12 -4.65
CA HIS A 231 -1.96 12.10 -5.79
C HIS A 231 -1.16 11.90 -7.08
N TRP A 232 -1.13 10.67 -7.58
CA TRP A 232 -0.48 10.29 -8.83
C TRP A 232 -1.32 10.68 -10.04
N ARG A 233 -0.67 11.33 -11.00
CA ARG A 233 -1.27 11.78 -12.27
C ARG A 233 -0.78 10.93 -13.44
N THR A 234 0.49 10.53 -13.39
CA THR A 234 1.13 9.73 -14.43
C THR A 234 1.66 8.44 -13.83
N ALA A 235 1.42 7.33 -14.53
CA ALA A 235 2.01 6.04 -14.22
C ALA A 235 2.60 5.42 -15.48
N ARG A 236 3.82 4.90 -15.39
CA ARG A 236 4.50 4.18 -16.46
C ARG A 236 5.03 2.87 -15.90
N VAL A 237 4.55 1.77 -16.44
CA VAL A 237 4.85 0.40 -16.00
C VAL A 237 5.70 -0.26 -17.08
N ASN A 238 6.81 -0.90 -16.67
CA ASN A 238 7.77 -1.56 -17.57
C ASN A 238 8.39 -0.64 -18.64
N ALA A 239 8.21 0.67 -18.51
CA ALA A 239 8.88 1.64 -19.36
C ALA A 239 10.38 1.72 -18.98
N PRO A 240 11.28 1.89 -19.95
CA PRO A 240 12.70 2.09 -19.66
C PRO A 240 12.92 3.24 -18.67
N LEU A 241 13.80 3.02 -17.71
CA LEU A 241 14.29 4.04 -16.80
C LEU A 241 15.76 4.32 -17.12
N ASP A 242 16.13 5.59 -17.16
CA ASP A 242 17.55 5.96 -17.26
C ASP A 242 18.28 5.46 -16.01
N ALA A 243 19.37 4.72 -16.19
CA ALA A 243 20.21 4.23 -15.10
C ALA A 243 20.74 5.36 -14.21
N ALA A 244 20.96 6.56 -14.78
CA ALA A 244 21.36 7.75 -14.05
C ALA A 244 20.33 8.20 -13.00
N THR A 245 19.06 7.77 -13.13
CA THR A 245 18.00 8.05 -12.15
C THR A 245 18.39 7.60 -10.75
N PHE A 246 19.05 6.44 -10.66
CA PHE A 246 19.44 5.83 -9.40
C PHE A 246 20.90 6.10 -9.03
N THR A 247 21.60 7.01 -9.71
CA THR A 247 22.97 7.33 -9.31
C THR A 247 22.97 8.20 -8.06
N VAL A 248 23.82 7.84 -7.09
CA VAL A 248 24.10 8.68 -5.91
C VAL A 248 24.49 10.08 -6.40
N PRO A 249 23.81 11.15 -5.96
CA PRO A 249 24.13 12.50 -6.37
C PRO A 249 25.61 12.84 -6.16
N ALA A 250 26.24 13.47 -7.16
CA ALA A 250 27.67 13.80 -7.12
C ALA A 250 28.09 14.64 -5.90
N ARG A 251 27.15 15.44 -5.36
CA ARG A 251 27.32 16.19 -4.10
C ARG A 251 27.64 15.31 -2.88
N PHE A 252 27.38 14.00 -2.94
CA PHE A 252 27.66 13.03 -1.88
C PHE A 252 28.84 12.10 -2.22
N ALA A 253 29.54 12.32 -3.34
CA ALA A 253 30.61 11.43 -3.79
C ALA A 253 31.82 11.37 -2.83
N GLN A 254 32.01 12.39 -1.99
CA GLN A 254 33.10 12.43 -0.99
C GLN A 254 32.79 11.64 0.29
N GLU A 255 31.55 11.18 0.47
CA GLU A 255 31.08 10.52 1.70
C GLU A 255 31.00 9.00 1.55
N ARG A 256 31.34 8.44 0.37
CA ARG A 256 31.36 6.99 0.18
C ARG A 256 32.46 6.38 1.06
N PRO A 257 32.14 5.51 2.03
CA PRO A 257 33.17 4.73 2.68
C PRO A 257 33.89 3.88 1.62
N LYS A 258 35.22 3.88 1.70
CA LYS A 258 36.09 3.10 0.79
C LYS A 258 35.88 1.60 0.96
#